data_AF-A0A401Z779-F1
#
_entry.id   AF-A0A401Z779-F1
#
_cell.length_a   1.000
_cell.length_b   1.000
_cell.length_c   1.000
_cell.angle_alpha   90.00
_cell.angle_beta   90.00
_cell.angle_gamma   90.00
#
_symmetry.space_group_name_H-M   'P 1'
#
loop_
_entity.id
_entity.type
_entity.pdbx_description
1 polymer ?
#
loop_
_entity_poly.entity_id
_entity_poly.type
_entity_poly.pdbx_seq_one_letter_code
_entity_poly.pdbx_strand_id
1 'polypeptide(L)'
;MLLREQRPINFKTVAETAGISTAWLYAHQDLKMRIIHLRNQQFPKTSVRIPLKEQSSNASKDAVIAALQRRIQELTKENRELRAQLEAAYVPLYKQE
;
A
#
# COMPACT_ATOMS: atom_id res chain seq x y z
N MET A 1 15.85 3.32 -24.81
CA MET A 1 16.58 4.53 -24.37
C MET A 1 17.33 4.32 -23.06
N LEU A 2 16.70 3.92 -21.94
CA LEU A 2 17.40 3.79 -20.64
C LEU A 2 18.55 2.76 -20.59
N LEU A 3 18.39 1.58 -21.21
CA LEU A 3 19.48 0.58 -21.30
C LEU A 3 20.65 1.03 -22.19
N ARG A 4 20.39 1.85 -23.21
CA ARG A 4 21.43 2.37 -24.12
C ARG A 4 22.18 3.56 -23.52
N GLU A 5 21.54 4.34 -22.66
CA GLU A 5 22.10 5.52 -22.01
C GLU A 5 22.73 5.24 -20.63
N GLN A 6 22.79 3.97 -20.19
CA GLN A 6 23.28 3.55 -18.87
C GLN A 6 22.63 4.28 -17.68
N ARG A 7 21.45 4.89 -17.88
CA ARG A 7 20.74 5.58 -16.79
C ARG A 7 20.16 4.58 -15.80
N PRO A 8 20.11 4.91 -14.50
CA PRO A 8 19.58 4.01 -13.49
C PRO A 8 18.08 3.75 -13.72
N ILE A 9 17.72 2.47 -13.89
CA ILE A 9 16.32 2.03 -14.00
C ILE A 9 15.69 2.06 -12.60
N ASN A 10 15.16 3.21 -12.22
CA ASN A 10 14.37 3.40 -11.02
C ASN A 10 13.00 4.00 -11.39
N PHE A 11 12.01 3.88 -10.49
CA PHE A 11 10.63 4.34 -10.76
C PHE A 11 10.54 5.82 -11.12
N LYS A 12 11.41 6.66 -10.55
CA LYS A 12 11.46 8.09 -10.83
C LYS A 12 11.99 8.36 -12.24
N THR A 13 13.13 7.79 -12.62
CA THR A 13 13.69 7.94 -13.96
C THR A 13 12.74 7.37 -15.03
N VAL A 14 12.07 6.24 -14.73
CA VAL A 14 11.08 5.65 -15.64
C VAL A 14 9.87 6.55 -15.79
N ALA A 15 9.33 7.09 -14.70
CA ALA A 15 8.23 8.05 -14.71
C ALA A 15 8.58 9.32 -15.52
N GLU A 16 9.74 9.91 -15.26
CA GLU A 16 10.24 11.10 -15.96
C GLU A 16 10.47 10.84 -17.46
N THR A 17 11.04 9.68 -17.80
CA THR A 17 11.32 9.33 -19.21
C THR A 17 10.05 9.00 -19.99
N ALA A 18 9.06 8.38 -19.34
CA ALA A 18 7.79 8.01 -19.95
C ALA A 18 6.71 9.12 -19.84
N GLY A 19 6.99 10.22 -19.14
CA GLY A 19 6.03 11.31 -18.96
C GLY A 19 4.81 10.96 -18.10
N ILE A 20 4.93 9.95 -17.23
CA ILE A 20 3.84 9.41 -16.41
C ILE A 20 4.13 9.65 -14.93
N SER A 21 3.09 9.64 -14.09
CA SER A 21 3.28 9.77 -12.65
C SER A 21 3.81 8.47 -12.02
N THR A 22 4.61 8.61 -10.97
CA THR A 22 5.07 7.45 -10.18
C THR A 22 3.90 6.68 -9.56
N ALA A 23 2.84 7.39 -9.16
CA ALA A 23 1.61 6.78 -8.65
C ALA A 23 0.94 5.83 -9.67
N TRP A 24 0.94 6.21 -10.96
CA TRP A 24 0.40 5.38 -12.03
C TRP A 24 1.24 4.10 -12.24
N LEU A 25 2.56 4.20 -12.12
CA LEU A 25 3.46 3.04 -12.14
C LEU A 25 3.26 2.11 -10.94
N TYR A 26 2.92 2.63 -9.77
CA TYR A 26 2.58 1.81 -8.60
C TYR A 26 1.20 1.16 -8.72
N ALA A 27 0.25 1.78 -9.42
CA ALA A 27 -1.07 1.20 -9.67
C ALA A 27 -1.03 -0.01 -10.63
N HIS A 28 -0.01 -0.10 -11.49
CA HIS A 28 0.16 -1.19 -12.44
C HIS A 28 1.24 -2.18 -11.97
N GLN A 29 0.80 -3.23 -11.26
CA GLN A 29 1.63 -4.26 -10.65
C GLN A 29 2.61 -4.92 -11.65
N ASP A 30 2.17 -5.16 -12.89
CA ASP A 30 3.00 -5.80 -13.92
C ASP A 30 4.18 -4.92 -14.35
N LEU A 31 3.93 -3.61 -14.49
CA LEU A 31 4.97 -2.63 -14.82
C LEU A 31 5.97 -2.48 -13.68
N LYS A 32 5.49 -2.47 -12.43
CA LYS A 32 6.34 -2.47 -11.24
C LYS A 32 7.29 -3.67 -11.24
N MET A 33 6.77 -4.89 -11.47
CA MET A 33 7.57 -6.10 -11.54
C MET A 33 8.60 -6.05 -12.66
N ARG A 34 8.22 -5.52 -13.84
CA ARG A 34 9.13 -5.36 -14.98
C ARG A 34 10.26 -4.39 -14.68
N ILE A 35 9.98 -3.26 -14.05
CA ILE A 35 11.00 -2.25 -13.66
C ILE A 35 11.98 -2.86 -12.65
N ILE A 36 11.49 -3.61 -11.66
CA ILE A 36 12.33 -4.28 -10.67
C ILE A 36 13.23 -5.33 -11.34
N HIS A 37 12.68 -6.13 -12.24
CA HIS A 37 13.43 -7.14 -12.98
C HIS A 37 14.55 -6.51 -13.82
N LEU A 38 14.25 -5.47 -14.59
CA LEU A 38 15.23 -4.77 -15.41
C LEU A 38 16.30 -4.05 -14.57
N ARG A 39 15.92 -3.48 -13.42
CA ARG A 39 16.87 -2.89 -12.46
C ARG A 39 17.87 -3.93 -11.95
N ASN A 40 17.39 -5.14 -11.63
CA ASN A 40 18.24 -6.23 -11.14
C ASN A 40 19.15 -6.79 -12.25
N GLN A 41 18.76 -6.68 -13.52
CA GLN A 41 19.60 -7.06 -14.66
C GLN A 41 20.70 -6.03 -14.95
N GLN A 42 20.44 -4.74 -14.73
CA GLN A 42 21.43 -3.68 -14.91
C GLN A 42 22.55 -3.72 -13.86
N PHE A 43 22.26 -4.22 -12.65
CA PHE A 43 23.23 -4.35 -11.55
C PHE A 43 23.30 -5.80 -11.08
N PRO A 44 24.08 -6.67 -11.76
CA PRO A 44 24.24 -8.05 -11.34
C PRO A 44 25.00 -8.09 -10.00
N LYS A 45 24.25 -8.38 -8.93
CA LYS A 45 24.72 -8.81 -7.60
C LYS A 45 26.00 -8.13 -7.09
N THR A 46 25.87 -6.91 -6.61
CA THR A 46 26.51 -6.52 -5.35
C THR A 46 25.46 -5.77 -4.57
N SER A 47 24.78 -6.48 -3.66
CA SER A 47 23.84 -5.93 -2.70
C SER A 47 22.91 -4.85 -3.26
N VAL A 48 21.77 -5.24 -3.84
CA VAL A 48 20.62 -4.33 -3.80
C VAL A 48 20.19 -4.27 -2.33
N ARG A 49 20.93 -3.50 -1.53
CA ARG A 49 20.39 -2.90 -0.33
C ARG A 49 19.23 -2.09 -0.86
N ILE A 50 18.03 -2.64 -0.76
CA ILE A 50 16.81 -1.85 -0.71
C ILE A 50 17.18 -0.68 0.20
N PRO A 51 17.20 0.57 -0.28
CA PRO A 51 17.72 1.69 0.49
C PRO A 51 17.16 1.60 1.91
N LEU A 52 17.95 1.84 2.96
CA LEU A 52 17.49 1.70 4.35
C LEU A 52 16.17 2.47 4.61
N LYS A 53 15.93 3.53 3.82
CA LYS A 53 14.69 4.32 3.79
C LYS A 53 13.44 3.56 3.28
N GLU A 54 13.61 2.55 2.42
CA GLU A 54 12.56 1.62 1.97
C GLU A 54 12.44 0.39 2.89
N GLN A 55 13.52 -0.09 3.53
CA GLN A 55 13.44 -1.19 4.50
C GLN A 55 12.85 -0.77 5.84
N SER A 56 13.22 0.41 6.36
CA SER A 56 12.54 1.01 7.50
C SER A 56 11.07 1.27 7.17
N SER A 57 10.75 1.55 5.90
CA SER A 57 9.37 1.69 5.45
C SER A 57 8.57 0.40 5.58
N ASN A 58 9.15 -0.80 5.40
CA ASN A 58 8.35 -2.03 5.44
C ASN A 58 7.97 -2.42 6.86
N ALA A 59 8.91 -2.44 7.82
CA ALA A 59 8.56 -2.72 9.22
C ALA A 59 7.65 -1.64 9.82
N SER A 60 7.86 -0.36 9.46
CA SER A 60 6.96 0.72 9.86
C SER A 60 5.59 0.61 9.17
N LYS A 61 5.52 0.16 7.91
CA LYS A 61 4.25 -0.10 7.22
C LYS A 61 3.52 -1.28 7.85
N ASP A 62 4.21 -2.35 8.22
CA ASP A 62 3.60 -3.51 8.87
C ASP A 62 3.04 -3.14 10.25
N ALA A 63 3.76 -2.31 11.01
CA ALA A 63 3.27 -1.76 12.28
C ALA A 63 2.05 -0.83 12.08
N VAL A 64 2.07 0.02 11.04
CA VAL A 64 0.93 0.87 10.68
C VAL A 64 -0.27 0.03 10.22
N ILE A 65 -0.05 -1.01 9.42
CA ILE A 65 -1.09 -1.95 8.97
C ILE A 65 -1.71 -2.65 10.18
N ALA A 66 -0.90 -3.17 11.10
CA ALA A 66 -1.39 -3.81 12.31
C ALA A 66 -2.21 -2.85 13.20
N ALA A 67 -1.73 -1.61 13.37
CA ALA A 67 -2.45 -0.59 14.13
C ALA A 67 -3.80 -0.21 13.47
N LEU A 68 -3.82 -0.05 12.14
CA LEU A 68 -5.04 0.24 11.39
C LEU A 68 -6.03 -0.92 11.44
N GLN A 69 -5.56 -2.16 11.29
CA GLN A 69 -6.40 -3.36 11.42
C GLN A 69 -7.04 -3.44 12.81
N ARG A 70 -6.28 -3.18 13.87
CA ARG A 70 -6.80 -3.14 15.24
C ARG A 70 -7.87 -2.06 15.39
N ARG A 71 -7.63 -0.85 14.88
CA ARG A 71 -8.60 0.24 14.94
C ARG A 71 -9.89 -0.08 14.19
N ILE A 72 -9.79 -0.73 13.03
CA ILE A 72 -10.96 -1.19 12.27
C ILE A 72 -11.76 -2.21 13.07
N GLN A 73 -11.10 -3.17 13.73
CA GLN A 73 -11.77 -4.16 14.56
C GLN A 73 -12.49 -3.53 15.74
N GLU A 74 -11.85 -2.59 16.45
CA GLU A 74 -12.45 -1.85 17.56
C GLU A 74 -13.68 -1.07 17.10
N LEU A 75 -13.55 -0.27 16.04
CA LEU A 75 -14.66 0.51 15.47
C LEU A 75 -15.79 -0.38 14.97
N THR A 76 -15.48 -1.53 14.37
CA THR A 76 -16.50 -2.48 13.90
C THR A 76 -17.26 -3.10 15.07
N LYS A 77 -16.57 -3.42 16.16
CA LYS A 77 -17.20 -3.94 17.38
C LYS A 77 -18.10 -2.88 18.01
N GLU A 78 -17.60 -1.67 18.20
CA GLU A 78 -18.36 -0.55 18.76
C GLU A 78 -19.59 -0.23 17.90
N ASN A 79 -19.45 -0.23 16.57
CA ASN A 79 -20.58 0.00 15.67
C ASN A 79 -21.65 -1.10 15.78
N ARG A 80 -21.24 -2.36 15.94
CA ARG A 80 -22.17 -3.47 16.17
C ARG A 80 -22.90 -3.34 17.51
N GLU A 81 -22.18 -2.99 18.57
CA GLU A 81 -22.77 -2.79 19.91
C GLU A 81 -23.76 -1.62 19.92
N LEU A 82 -23.40 -0.49 19.32
CA LEU A 82 -24.29 0.66 19.19
C LEU A 82 -25.53 0.32 18.35
N ARG A 83 -25.38 -0.42 17.25
CA ARG A 83 -26.52 -0.89 16.45
C ARG A 83 -27.44 -1.82 17.24
N ALA A 84 -26.88 -2.73 18.02
CA ALA A 84 -27.66 -3.63 18.86
C ALA A 84 -28.40 -2.87 19.98
N GLN A 85 -27.78 -1.86 20.58
CA GLN A 85 -28.44 -0.99 21.57
C GLN A 85 -29.57 -0.18 20.95
N LEU A 86 -29.37 0.36 19.74
CA LEU A 86 -30.43 1.04 19.00
C LEU A 86 -31.58 0.07 18.71
N GLU A 87 -31.29 -1.11 18.17
CA GLU A 87 -32.32 -2.12 17.89
C GLU A 87 -33.09 -2.51 19.17
N ALA A 88 -32.40 -2.78 20.28
CA ALA A 88 -33.05 -3.06 21.56
C ALA A 88 -33.90 -1.90 22.10
N ALA A 89 -33.52 -0.65 21.83
CA ALA A 89 -34.28 0.54 22.24
C ALA A 89 -35.48 0.83 21.32
N TYR A 90 -35.40 0.50 20.03
CA TYR A 90 -36.47 0.74 19.05
C TYR A 90 -37.48 -0.41 18.93
N VAL A 91 -37.08 -1.66 19.18
CA VAL A 91 -37.98 -2.83 19.21
C VAL A 91 -39.18 -2.67 20.17
N PRO A 92 -39.07 -2.07 21.38
CA PRO A 92 -40.22 -1.85 22.24
C PRO A 92 -41.14 -0.70 21.76
N LEU A 93 -40.67 0.23 20.94
CA LEU A 93 -41.49 1.31 20.36
C LEU A 93 -42.44 0.77 19.27
N TYR A 94 -42.01 -0.20 18.49
CA TYR A 94 -42.84 -0.85 17.46
C TYR A 94 -43.84 -1.89 17.99
N LYS A 95 -43.79 -2.23 19.29
CA LYS A 95 -44.73 -3.16 19.93
C LYS A 95 -45.92 -2.49 20.61
N GLN A 96 -45.98 -1.16 20.60
CA GLN A 96 -47.08 -0.39 21.21
C GLN A 96 -48.04 0.26 20.20
N GLU A 97 -47.94 -0.07 18.91
CA GLU A 97 -48.95 0.27 17.88
C GLU A 97 -49.81 -0.94 17.51
#